data_AF-A0A359HL78-F1
#
_entry.id   AF-A0A359HL78-F1
#
_cell.length_a   1.000
_cell.length_b   1.000
_cell.length_c   1.000
_cell.angle_alpha   90.00
_cell.angle_beta   90.00
_cell.angle_gamma   90.00
#
_symmetry.space_group_name_H-M   'P 1'
#
loop_
_entity.id
_entity.type
_entity.pdbx_description
1 polymer ?
#
loop_
_entity_poly.entity_id
_entity_poly.type
_entity_poly.pdbx_seq_one_letter_code
_entity_poly.pdbx_strand_id
1 'polypeptide(L)'
;MIFDDTIQEKPYTDENEVMCWHYDHSKGRAVQGFNLLNCLYHVDGISIPVAFELIKKPIEYCDLKTHKRKRASLVTKSELMRAMRQVCVQNKLLFRDTWFAAKENMCFIKETLNKDYICALKSNRL
;
A
#
# COMPACT_ATOMS: atom_id res chain seq x y z
N MET A 1 4.55 -11.90 -8.12
CA MET A 1 4.83 -11.04 -6.95
C MET A 1 3.53 -10.37 -6.58
N ILE A 2 3.11 -10.52 -5.34
CA ILE A 2 1.82 -10.10 -4.85
C ILE A 2 2.07 -8.93 -3.91
N PHE A 3 1.53 -7.78 -4.27
CA PHE A 3 1.46 -6.62 -3.39
C PHE A 3 0.07 -6.53 -2.81
N ASP A 4 0.01 -6.44 -1.49
CA ASP A 4 -1.25 -6.32 -0.77
C ASP A 4 -1.07 -5.42 0.45
N ASP A 5 -2.16 -4.79 0.89
CA ASP A 5 -2.16 -4.00 2.12
C ASP A 5 -3.15 -4.56 3.13
N THR A 6 -2.67 -4.81 4.35
CA THR A 6 -3.46 -5.40 5.42
C THR A 6 -3.56 -4.41 6.57
N ILE A 7 -4.77 -4.21 7.08
CA ILE A 7 -4.99 -3.41 8.30
C ILE A 7 -5.17 -4.35 9.47
N GLN A 8 -4.27 -4.26 10.45
CA GLN A 8 -4.41 -4.97 11.70
C GLN A 8 -5.08 -4.07 12.73
N GLU A 9 -6.33 -4.39 13.06
CA GLU A 9 -7.11 -3.62 14.02
C GLU A 9 -6.57 -3.75 15.44
N LYS A 10 -6.49 -2.60 16.11
CA LYS A 10 -6.09 -2.45 17.52
C LYS A 10 -6.94 -1.33 18.15
N PRO A 11 -8.22 -1.60 18.47
CA PRO A 11 -9.17 -0.57 18.91
C PRO A 11 -8.91 -0.01 20.32
N TYR A 12 -8.07 -0.70 21.11
CA TYR A 12 -7.77 -0.33 22.50
C TYR A 12 -6.34 0.20 22.66
N THR A 13 -5.67 0.58 21.58
CA THR A 13 -4.30 1.10 21.60
C THR A 13 -4.31 2.60 21.37
N ASP A 14 -3.43 3.32 22.07
CA ASP A 14 -3.30 4.76 21.91
C ASP A 14 -2.91 5.15 20.48
N GLU A 15 -3.45 6.27 20.02
CA GLU A 15 -3.17 6.77 18.68
C GLU A 15 -1.76 7.35 18.59
N ASN A 16 -0.99 6.92 17.58
CA ASN A 16 0.33 7.44 17.26
C ASN A 16 0.54 7.50 15.74
N GLU A 17 1.76 7.75 15.28
CA GLU A 17 2.05 7.84 13.83
C GLU A 17 1.80 6.53 13.06
N VAL A 18 1.86 5.37 13.71
CA VAL A 18 1.61 4.05 13.09
C VAL A 18 0.21 3.54 13.43
N MET A 19 -0.18 3.64 14.68
CA MET A 19 -1.48 3.24 15.22
C MET A 19 -2.47 4.37 15.02
N CYS A 20 -3.16 4.38 13.88
CA CYS A 20 -4.11 5.44 13.54
C CYS A 20 -5.32 4.92 12.77
N TRP A 21 -6.17 5.84 12.33
CA TRP A 21 -7.35 5.50 11.54
C TRP A 21 -6.97 5.23 10.08
N HIS A 22 -7.30 4.03 9.60
CA HIS A 22 -7.12 3.61 8.20
C HIS A 22 -8.47 3.20 7.61
N TYR A 23 -8.73 3.57 6.36
CA TYR A 23 -9.93 3.15 5.67
C TYR A 23 -9.77 1.72 5.16
N ASP A 24 -10.66 0.82 5.59
CA ASP A 24 -10.73 -0.56 5.10
C ASP A 24 -11.84 -0.67 4.05
N HIS A 25 -11.47 -0.97 2.82
CA HIS A 25 -12.41 -1.15 1.71
C HIS A 25 -13.32 -2.36 1.90
N SER A 26 -12.86 -3.40 2.59
CA SER A 26 -13.64 -4.62 2.85
C SER A 26 -14.76 -4.38 3.85
N LYS A 27 -14.56 -3.42 4.77
CA LYS A 27 -15.53 -3.04 5.82
C LYS A 27 -16.31 -1.77 5.51
N GLY A 28 -15.91 -1.02 4.48
CA GLY A 28 -16.54 0.25 4.10
C GLY A 28 -16.43 1.35 5.16
N ARG A 29 -15.47 1.25 6.09
CA ARG A 29 -15.31 2.20 7.20
C ARG A 29 -13.86 2.37 7.60
N ALA A 30 -13.58 3.46 8.31
CA ALA A 30 -12.30 3.65 8.98
C ALA A 30 -12.22 2.76 10.23
N VAL A 31 -11.08 2.09 10.40
CA VAL A 31 -10.77 1.25 11.55
C VAL A 31 -9.45 1.72 12.16
N GLN A 32 -9.34 1.62 13.48
CA GLN A 32 -8.13 1.98 14.20
C GLN A 32 -7.18 0.79 14.24
N GLY A 33 -5.93 1.02 13.87
CA GLY A 33 -4.91 -0.02 13.83
C GLY A 33 -3.68 0.47 13.09
N PHE A 34 -2.88 -0.46 12.61
CA PHE A 34 -1.77 -0.16 11.70
C PHE A 34 -2.01 -0.79 10.35
N ASN A 35 -1.63 -0.09 9.28
CA ASN A 35 -1.70 -0.61 7.92
C ASN A 35 -0.29 -1.02 7.47
N LEU A 36 -0.19 -2.27 7.03
CA LEU A 36 1.03 -2.92 6.60
C LEU A 36 0.92 -3.17 5.09
N LEU A 37 1.85 -2.57 4.33
CA LEU A 37 2.02 -2.86 2.91
C LEU A 37 3.01 -4.02 2.78
N ASN A 38 2.57 -5.11 2.16
CA ASN A 38 3.35 -6.34 2.04
C ASN A 38 3.69 -6.63 0.58
N CYS A 39 4.89 -7.15 0.36
CA CYS A 39 5.36 -7.70 -0.91
C CYS A 39 5.73 -9.17 -0.72
N LEU A 40 4.93 -10.04 -1.34
CA LEU A 40 5.11 -11.49 -1.30
C LEU A 40 5.56 -12.00 -2.67
N TYR A 41 6.63 -12.78 -2.71
CA TYR A 41 7.02 -13.52 -3.90
C TYR A 41 6.51 -14.95 -3.80
N HIS A 42 5.70 -15.35 -4.77
CA HIS A 42 5.12 -16.69 -4.83
C HIS A 42 5.66 -17.41 -6.07
N VAL A 43 6.30 -18.56 -5.86
CA VAL A 43 6.85 -19.43 -6.92
C VAL A 43 6.66 -20.88 -6.52
N ASP A 44 6.13 -21.70 -7.43
CA ASP A 44 6.00 -23.16 -7.27
C ASP A 44 5.44 -23.63 -5.91
N GLY A 45 4.41 -22.94 -5.42
CA GLY A 45 3.75 -23.26 -4.14
C GLY A 45 4.45 -22.70 -2.90
N ILE A 46 5.60 -22.05 -3.05
CA ILE A 46 6.35 -21.42 -1.96
C ILE A 46 6.08 -19.92 -1.96
N SER A 47 5.75 -19.39 -0.78
CA SER A 47 5.51 -17.97 -0.54
C SER A 47 6.61 -17.38 0.32
N ILE A 48 7.38 -16.45 -0.23
CA ILE A 48 8.52 -15.80 0.43
C ILE A 48 8.19 -14.32 0.64
N PRO A 49 8.18 -13.81 1.90
CA PRO A 49 8.05 -12.38 2.15
C PRO A 49 9.33 -11.67 1.71
N VAL A 50 9.21 -10.76 0.74
CA VAL A 50 10.37 -10.05 0.17
C VAL A 50 10.58 -8.71 0.85
N ALA A 51 9.50 -7.98 1.09
CA ALA A 51 9.54 -6.67 1.71
C ALA A 51 8.22 -6.38 2.42
N PHE A 52 8.27 -5.53 3.44
CA PHE A 52 7.09 -4.97 4.08
C PHE A 52 7.40 -3.54 4.51
N GLU A 53 6.38 -2.68 4.54
CA GLU A 53 6.46 -1.34 5.10
C GLU A 53 5.23 -1.03 5.93
N LEU A 54 5.47 -0.35 7.05
CA LEU A 54 4.40 0.19 7.88
C LEU A 54 4.03 1.58 7.39
N ILE A 55 2.73 1.82 7.19
CA ILE A 55 2.24 3.14 6.80
C ILE A 55 2.25 4.05 8.02
N LYS A 56 3.06 5.11 7.94
CA LYS A 56 3.17 6.13 8.99
C LYS A 56 2.45 7.40 8.59
N LYS A 57 1.70 8.00 9.51
CA LYS A 57 1.00 9.28 9.35
C LYS A 57 1.47 10.28 10.42
N PRO A 58 2.66 10.87 10.26
CA PRO A 58 3.23 11.74 11.28
C PRO A 58 2.55 13.12 11.36
N ILE A 59 1.89 13.58 10.29
CA ILE A 59 1.26 14.90 10.27
C ILE A 59 -0.10 14.83 10.96
N GLU A 60 -0.26 15.57 12.05
CA GLU A 60 -1.56 15.82 12.68
C GLU A 60 -2.17 17.11 12.14
N TYR A 61 -3.45 17.06 11.79
CA TYR A 61 -4.20 18.23 11.37
C TYR A 61 -5.65 18.15 11.87
N CYS A 62 -6.28 19.31 12.00
CA CYS A 62 -7.68 19.43 12.40
C CYS A 62 -8.50 19.90 11.21
N ASP A 63 -9.61 19.21 10.95
CA ASP A 63 -10.57 19.65 9.96
C ASP A 63 -11.43 20.78 10.56
N LEU A 64 -11.25 22.02 10.07
CA LEU A 64 -11.91 23.21 10.61
C LEU A 64 -13.44 23.13 10.61
N LYS A 65 -14.04 22.32 9.73
CA LYS A 65 -15.50 22.17 9.66
C LYS A 65 -16.05 21.16 10.66
N THR A 66 -15.28 20.11 10.95
CA THR A 66 -15.75 18.99 11.78
C THR A 66 -15.08 18.95 13.15
N HIS A 67 -14.06 19.78 13.38
CA HIS A 67 -13.17 19.77 14.54
C HIS A 67 -12.55 18.39 14.85
N LYS A 68 -12.57 17.48 13.88
CA LYS A 68 -12.00 16.13 14.04
C LYS A 68 -10.51 16.19 13.76
N ARG A 69 -9.73 15.61 14.69
CA ARG A 69 -8.32 15.30 14.47
C ARG A 69 -8.19 14.25 13.38
N LYS A 70 -7.30 14.49 12.43
CA LYS A 70 -6.95 13.61 11.32
C LYS A 70 -5.43 13.53 11.23
N ARG A 71 -4.96 12.42 10.67
CA ARG A 71 -3.54 12.23 10.37
C ARG A 71 -3.30 12.02 8.89
N ALA A 72 -2.24 12.63 8.37
CA ALA A 72 -1.81 12.49 6.98
C ALA A 72 -0.41 11.87 6.92
N SER A 73 -0.20 11.06 5.89
CA SER A 73 1.13 10.56 5.54
C SER A 73 1.86 11.58 4.69
N LEU A 74 3.18 11.68 4.88
CA LEU A 74 4.07 12.44 3.99
C LEU A 74 4.25 11.74 2.64
N VAL A 75 4.11 10.41 2.63
CA VAL A 75 4.31 9.56 1.47
C VAL A 75 3.05 8.77 1.15
N THR A 76 2.71 8.65 -0.12
CA THR A 76 1.56 7.87 -0.56
C THR A 76 1.87 6.37 -0.57
N LYS A 77 0.82 5.54 -0.46
CA LYS A 77 0.94 4.08 -0.64
C LYS A 77 1.59 3.73 -1.98
N SER A 78 1.27 4.50 -3.03
CA SER A 78 1.83 4.32 -4.37
C SER A 78 3.33 4.55 -4.41
N GLU A 79 3.85 5.57 -3.73
CA GLU A 79 5.30 5.84 -3.67
C GLU A 79 6.04 4.75 -2.91
N LEU A 80 5.51 4.32 -1.75
CA LEU A 80 6.07 3.20 -0.99
C LEU A 80 6.11 1.91 -1.82
N MET A 81 5.04 1.63 -2.58
CA MET A 81 4.97 0.49 -3.47
C MET A 81 6.03 0.56 -4.59
N ARG A 82 6.25 1.74 -5.19
CA ARG A 82 7.29 1.93 -6.21
C ARG A 82 8.68 1.68 -5.63
N ALA A 83 8.96 2.17 -4.42
CA ALA A 83 10.21 1.91 -3.73
C ALA A 83 10.44 0.40 -3.48
N MET A 84 9.42 -0.31 -2.96
CA MET A 84 9.50 -1.77 -2.80
C MET A 84 9.76 -2.50 -4.11
N ARG A 85 9.10 -2.08 -5.20
CA ARG A 85 9.31 -2.66 -6.54
C ARG A 85 10.73 -2.44 -7.04
N GLN A 86 11.34 -1.27 -6.82
CA GLN A 86 12.73 -1.02 -7.19
C GLN A 86 13.67 -2.01 -6.51
N VAL A 87 13.51 -2.23 -5.20
CA VAL A 87 14.30 -3.22 -4.44
C VAL A 87 14.10 -4.63 -5.02
N CYS A 88 12.87 -5.00 -5.36
CA CYS A 88 12.57 -6.30 -5.97
C CYS A 88 13.24 -6.48 -7.33
N VAL A 89 13.29 -5.43 -8.15
CA VAL A 89 13.92 -5.46 -9.49
C VAL A 89 15.44 -5.57 -9.35
N GLN A 90 16.03 -4.85 -8.39
CA GLN A 90 17.45 -4.98 -8.06
C GLN A 90 17.79 -6.42 -7.65
N ASN A 91 16.89 -7.09 -6.92
CA ASN A 91 17.01 -8.51 -6.55
C ASN A 91 16.66 -9.50 -7.68
N LYS A 92 16.41 -9.03 -8.91
CA LYS A 92 16.13 -9.83 -10.11
C LYS A 92 14.96 -10.82 -9.97
N LEU A 93 13.97 -10.49 -9.15
CA LEU A 93 12.78 -11.32 -8.96
C LEU A 93 11.86 -11.29 -10.20
N LEU A 94 11.12 -12.37 -10.46
CA LEU A 94 10.15 -12.44 -11.56
C LEU A 94 8.84 -11.72 -11.20
N PHE A 95 8.32 -10.90 -12.13
CA PHE A 95 7.16 -10.04 -11.89
C PHE A 95 5.90 -10.55 -12.61
N ARG A 96 4.83 -10.70 -11.83
CA ARG A 96 3.43 -10.74 -12.25
C ARG A 96 2.65 -10.16 -11.08
N ASP A 97 2.09 -8.97 -11.24
CA ASP A 97 1.43 -8.22 -10.16
C ASP A 97 0.07 -7.69 -10.62
N THR A 98 -0.95 -7.85 -9.79
CA THR A 98 -2.38 -7.77 -10.17
C THR A 98 -3.16 -6.61 -9.55
N TRP A 99 -2.68 -6.03 -8.44
CA TRP A 99 -3.58 -5.28 -7.54
C TRP A 99 -3.47 -3.74 -7.56
N PHE A 100 -2.35 -3.15 -8.00
CA PHE A 100 -2.21 -1.68 -8.04
C PHE A 100 -2.21 -1.11 -9.45
N ALA A 101 -3.40 -0.88 -9.98
CA ALA A 101 -3.61 -0.45 -11.36
C ALA A 101 -3.45 1.08 -11.60
N ALA A 102 -2.87 1.90 -10.73
CA ALA A 102 -2.75 3.36 -10.94
C ALA A 102 -1.97 3.72 -12.22
N LYS A 103 -2.40 4.73 -13.01
CA LYS A 103 -1.74 5.15 -14.27
C LYS A 103 -0.24 5.39 -14.07
N GLU A 104 0.12 6.13 -13.03
CA GLU A 104 1.52 6.40 -12.72
C GLU A 104 2.31 5.12 -12.37
N ASN A 105 1.68 4.17 -11.67
CA ASN A 105 2.32 2.89 -11.35
C ASN A 105 2.52 2.04 -12.61
N MET A 106 1.57 2.09 -13.54
CA MET A 106 1.64 1.40 -14.83
C MET A 106 2.76 1.96 -15.71
N CYS A 107 2.81 3.29 -15.87
CA CYS A 107 3.89 3.98 -16.59
C CYS A 107 5.24 3.65 -15.95
N PHE A 108 5.36 3.69 -14.63
CA PHE A 108 6.59 3.35 -13.94
C PHE A 108 7.07 1.91 -14.21
N ILE A 109 6.18 0.91 -14.22
CA ILE A 109 6.57 -0.48 -14.54
C ILE A 109 7.03 -0.59 -16.00
N LYS A 110 6.28 0.00 -16.94
CA LYS A 110 6.53 -0.20 -18.36
C LYS A 110 7.71 0.63 -18.86
N GLU A 111 7.75 1.91 -18.50
CA GLU A 111 8.74 2.88 -19.00
C GLU A 111 10.03 2.84 -18.18
N THR A 112 9.96 2.76 -16.85
CA THR A 112 11.16 2.82 -16.00
C THR A 112 11.75 1.44 -15.72
N LEU A 113 10.91 0.44 -15.41
CA LEU A 113 11.39 -0.91 -15.07
C LEU A 113 11.50 -1.82 -16.30
N ASN A 114 10.96 -1.41 -17.45
CA ASN A 114 10.89 -2.19 -18.69
C ASN A 114 10.36 -3.62 -18.47
N LYS A 115 9.28 -3.75 -17.71
CA LYS A 115 8.61 -5.03 -17.41
C LYS A 115 7.17 -5.02 -17.89
N ASP A 116 6.66 -6.22 -18.17
CA ASP A 116 5.24 -6.44 -18.41
C ASP A 116 4.51 -6.78 -17.11
N TYR A 117 3.23 -6.43 -17.05
CA TYR A 117 2.38 -6.66 -15.89
C TYR A 117 0.93 -6.96 -16.34
N ILE A 118 0.16 -7.58 -15.45
CA ILE A 118 -1.25 -7.90 -15.68
C ILE A 118 -2.02 -7.41 -14.47
N CYS A 119 -2.76 -6.31 -14.60
CA CYS A 119 -3.55 -5.76 -13.49
C CYS A 119 -5.05 -5.88 -13.71
N ALA A 120 -5.81 -6.04 -12.63
CA ALA A 120 -7.25 -5.88 -12.66
C ALA A 120 -7.60 -4.38 -12.74
N LEU A 121 -8.32 -3.98 -13.79
CA LEU A 121 -8.86 -2.62 -13.92
C LEU A 121 -10.19 -2.51 -13.16
N LYS A 122 -10.29 -1.51 -12.29
CA LYS A 122 -11.55 -1.18 -11.61
C LYS A 122 -12.49 -0.49 -12.60
N SER A 123 -13.77 -0.85 -12.58
CA SER A 123 -14.81 -0.32 -13.48
C SER A 123 -15.03 1.20 -13.36
N ASN A 124 -14.63 1.82 -12.26
CA ASN A 124 -14.76 3.26 -12.02
C ASN A 124 -13.56 4.06 -12.58
N ARG A 125 -13.21 3.79 -13.84
CA ARG A 125 -12.25 4.61 -14.59
C ARG A 125 -12.96 5.16 -15.82
N LEU A 126 -13.12 6.48 -15.84
CA LEU A 126 -13.49 7.26 -17.01
C LEU A 126 -12.28 7.38 -17.95
#